data_AF-A0A2E1MJ77-F1
#
_entry.id   AF-A0A2E1MJ77-F1
#
_cell.length_a   1.000
_cell.length_b   1.000
_cell.length_c   1.000
_cell.angle_alpha   90.00
_cell.angle_beta   90.00
_cell.angle_gamma   90.00
#
_symmetry.space_group_name_H-M   'P 1'
#
loop_
_entity.id
_entity.type
_entity.pdbx_description
1 polymer ?
#
loop_
_entity_poly.entity_id
_entity_poly.type
_entity_poly.pdbx_seq_one_letter_code
_entity_poly.pdbx_strand_id
1 'polypeptide(L)'
;MARSDSMMWFIVGFAQLIIANEIEKGFFNMLFSTTGGSSLVVGLYVLLFIARHSEEFSDAYSKFEKSELKRDENGSLTITNGDSTVKKGMGIAIPASITFISAIVWLATL
;
A
#
# COMPACT_ATOMS: atom_id res chain seq x y z
N MET A 1 1.50 -4.15 -6.18
CA MET A 1 0.63 -3.04 -6.62
C MET A 1 -0.58 -2.92 -5.71
N ALA A 2 -1.54 -3.84 -5.69
CA ALA A 2 -2.73 -3.70 -4.82
C ALA A 2 -2.41 -3.46 -3.31
N ARG A 3 -1.40 -4.15 -2.74
CA ARG A 3 -0.95 -3.93 -1.34
C ARG A 3 -0.20 -2.61 -1.11
N SER A 4 0.56 -2.14 -2.10
CA SER A 4 1.24 -0.85 -1.98
C SER A 4 0.24 0.30 -2.09
N ASP A 5 -0.78 0.13 -2.94
CA ASP A 5 -1.80 1.16 -3.17
C ASP A 5 -2.74 1.29 -1.97
N SER A 6 -3.02 0.21 -1.25
CA SER A 6 -3.78 0.28 0.02
C SER A 6 -3.06 1.13 1.07
N MET A 7 -1.73 1.06 1.14
CA MET A 7 -0.94 1.87 2.08
C MET A 7 -0.97 3.35 1.71
N MET A 8 -1.10 3.68 0.42
CA MET A 8 -1.21 5.06 -0.01
C MET A 8 -2.49 5.73 0.52
N TRP A 9 -3.61 5.00 0.58
CA TRP A 9 -4.85 5.49 1.21
C TRP A 9 -4.67 5.83 2.69
N PHE A 10 -3.91 5.01 3.42
CA PHE A 10 -3.59 5.30 4.82
C PHE A 10 -2.69 6.52 4.97
N ILE A 11 -1.62 6.63 4.17
CA ILE A 11 -0.69 7.76 4.23
C ILE A 11 -1.43 9.08 3.93
N VAL A 12 -2.25 9.11 2.87
CA VAL A 12 -3.06 10.29 2.54
C VAL A 12 -4.08 10.59 3.65
N GLY A 13 -4.76 9.57 4.17
CA GLY A 13 -5.73 9.73 5.25
C GLY A 13 -5.11 10.33 6.51
N PHE A 14 -3.99 9.79 6.98
CA PHE A 14 -3.29 10.34 8.14
C PHE A 14 -2.74 11.74 7.87
N ALA A 15 -2.21 12.02 6.68
CA ALA A 15 -1.76 13.37 6.33
C ALA A 15 -2.90 14.39 6.41
N GLN A 16 -4.09 14.06 5.89
CA GLN A 16 -5.26 14.92 5.98
C GLN A 16 -5.70 15.16 7.43
N LEU A 17 -5.69 14.11 8.26
CA LEU A 17 -6.05 14.23 9.68
C LEU A 17 -5.03 15.07 10.48
N ILE A 18 -3.74 14.90 10.24
CA ILE A 18 -2.69 15.71 10.87
C ILE A 18 -2.87 17.18 10.48
N ILE A 19 -3.10 17.47 9.20
CA ILE A 19 -3.38 18.83 8.73
C ILE A 19 -4.66 19.38 9.37
N ALA A 20 -5.70 18.57 9.50
CA ALA A 20 -6.95 19.01 10.13
C ALA A 20 -6.73 19.46 11.59
N ASN A 21 -5.91 18.75 12.36
CA ASN A 21 -5.62 19.08 13.76
C ASN A 21 -4.89 20.43 13.93
N GLU A 22 -4.12 20.86 12.93
CA GLU A 22 -3.37 22.12 12.96
C GLU A 22 -4.17 23.34 12.47
N ILE A 23 -5.33 23.13 11.84
CA ILE A 23 -6.18 24.20 11.27
C ILE A 23 -7.28 24.58 12.28
N GLU A 24 -7.61 25.88 12.36
CA GLU A 24 -8.75 26.37 13.13
C GLU A 24 -10.06 25.64 12.79
N LYS A 25 -10.90 25.45 13.81
CA LYS A 25 -12.20 24.80 13.65
C LYS A 25 -13.07 25.61 12.67
N GLY A 26 -13.33 25.02 11.51
CA GLY A 26 -14.05 25.63 10.40
C GLY A 26 -14.27 24.65 9.26
N PHE A 27 -14.70 25.15 8.10
CA PHE A 27 -15.03 24.32 6.93
C PHE A 27 -13.88 23.40 6.50
N PHE A 28 -12.65 23.92 6.43
CA PHE A 28 -11.49 23.13 6.02
C PHE A 28 -11.10 22.06 7.04
N ASN A 29 -11.16 22.37 8.34
CA ASN A 29 -10.96 21.37 9.40
C ASN A 29 -12.00 20.22 9.27
N MET A 30 -13.27 20.56 9.06
CA MET A 30 -14.33 19.56 8.88
C MET A 30 -14.13 18.72 7.62
N LEU A 31 -13.76 19.37 6.50
CA LEU A 31 -13.49 18.69 5.23
C LEU A 31 -12.32 17.70 5.37
N PHE A 32 -11.19 18.14 5.92
CA PHE A 32 -10.00 17.29 6.08
C PHE A 32 -10.20 16.19 7.12
N SER A 33 -10.90 16.47 8.22
CA SER A 33 -11.24 15.45 9.22
C SER A 33 -12.12 14.35 8.62
N THR A 34 -13.14 14.75 7.86
CA THR A 34 -14.12 13.81 7.27
C THR A 34 -13.48 13.00 6.13
N THR A 35 -12.75 13.66 5.23
CA THR A 35 -12.10 13.00 4.09
C THR A 35 -10.90 12.14 4.53
N GLY A 36 -10.15 12.60 5.53
CA GLY A 36 -9.06 11.85 6.15
C GLY A 36 -9.56 10.57 6.80
N GLY A 37 -10.60 10.65 7.64
CA GLY A 37 -11.23 9.48 8.25
C GLY A 37 -11.81 8.51 7.21
N SER A 38 -12.45 9.03 6.16
CA SER A 38 -12.98 8.21 5.06
C SER A 38 -11.88 7.46 4.30
N SER A 39 -10.74 8.11 4.07
CA SER A 39 -9.58 7.49 3.41
C SER A 39 -8.99 6.34 4.23
N LEU A 40 -8.98 6.45 5.57
CA LEU A 40 -8.58 5.35 6.45
C LEU A 40 -9.53 4.14 6.35
N VAL A 41 -10.84 4.39 6.26
CA VAL A 41 -11.83 3.32 6.09
C VAL A 41 -11.64 2.60 4.75
N VAL A 42 -11.40 3.33 3.67
CA VAL A 42 -11.07 2.74 2.36
C VAL A 42 -9.79 1.94 2.43
N GLY A 43 -8.74 2.48 3.06
CA GLY A 43 -7.50 1.76 3.31
C GLY A 43 -7.74 0.42 4.01
N LEU A 44 -8.52 0.43 5.10
CA LEU A 44 -8.89 -0.77 5.86
C LEU A 44 -9.67 -1.77 5.01
N TYR A 45 -10.66 -1.30 4.24
CA TYR A 45 -11.45 -2.15 3.35
C TYR A 45 -10.56 -2.87 2.34
N VAL A 46 -9.66 -2.15 1.66
CA VAL A 46 -8.76 -2.75 0.68
C VAL A 46 -7.81 -3.74 1.35
N LEU A 47 -7.31 -3.44 2.55
CA LEU A 47 -6.39 -4.31 3.28
C LEU A 47 -7.07 -5.62 3.70
N LEU A 48 -8.30 -5.55 4.19
CA LEU A 48 -9.13 -6.71 4.50
C LEU A 48 -9.51 -7.50 3.25
N PHE A 49 -9.88 -6.81 2.16
CA PHE A 49 -10.20 -7.42 0.89
C PHE A 49 -9.02 -8.23 0.34
N ILE A 50 -7.80 -7.66 0.38
CA ILE A 50 -6.58 -8.35 -0.03
C ILE A 50 -6.25 -9.52 0.91
N ALA A 51 -6.42 -9.35 2.22
CA ALA A 51 -6.19 -10.43 3.18
C ALA A 51 -7.13 -11.62 2.93
N ARG A 52 -8.37 -11.35 2.53
CA ARG A 52 -9.38 -12.37 2.22
C ARG A 52 -9.14 -13.10 0.89
N HIS A 53 -8.60 -12.42 -0.12
CA HIS A 53 -8.40 -12.97 -1.47
C HIS A 53 -6.92 -13.21 -1.79
N SER A 54 -6.06 -13.33 -0.77
CA SER A 54 -4.60 -13.36 -0.98
C SER A 54 -4.12 -14.55 -1.83
N GLU A 55 -4.85 -15.67 -1.82
CA GLU A 55 -4.54 -16.86 -2.62
C GLU A 55 -4.80 -16.60 -4.11
N GLU A 56 -5.95 -16.00 -4.45
CA GLU A 56 -6.32 -15.67 -5.83
C GLU A 56 -5.36 -14.64 -6.46
N PHE A 57 -4.87 -13.68 -5.68
CA PHE A 57 -3.89 -12.69 -6.14
C PHE A 57 -2.47 -13.25 -6.29
N SER A 58 -2.10 -14.25 -5.49
CA SER A 58 -0.80 -14.93 -5.60
C SER A 58 -0.69 -15.64 -6.95
N ASP A 59 -1.72 -16.39 -7.34
CA ASP A 59 -1.71 -17.21 -8.55
C ASP A 59 -1.95 -16.40 -9.83
N ALA A 60 -2.81 -15.37 -9.79
CA ALA A 60 -3.13 -14.59 -10.98
C ALA A 60 -1.98 -13.67 -11.44
N TYR A 61 -1.23 -13.08 -10.51
CA TYR A 61 -0.17 -12.11 -10.82
C TYR A 61 1.21 -12.74 -11.09
N SER A 62 1.49 -13.94 -10.56
CA SER A 62 2.84 -14.51 -10.68
C SER A 62 3.17 -15.05 -12.07
N LYS A 63 2.16 -15.30 -12.92
CA LYS A 63 2.33 -16.15 -14.10
C LYS A 63 2.66 -15.42 -15.40
N PHE A 64 2.39 -14.11 -15.50
CA PHE A 64 2.50 -13.38 -16.77
C PHE A 64 3.23 -12.03 -16.71
N GLU A 65 3.27 -11.33 -15.58
CA GLU A 65 3.80 -9.96 -15.54
C GLU A 65 5.32 -9.89 -15.31
N LYS A 66 5.92 -10.90 -14.66
CA LYS A 66 7.33 -10.88 -14.21
C LYS A 66 8.16 -12.10 -14.65
N SER A 67 7.66 -12.81 -15.64
CA SER A 67 8.36 -13.92 -16.28
C SER A 67 9.47 -13.41 -17.20
N GLU A 68 10.72 -13.69 -16.86
CA GLU A 68 11.88 -13.50 -17.74
C GLU A 68 12.17 -14.81 -18.48
N LEU A 69 12.49 -14.70 -19.78
CA LEU A 69 12.94 -15.82 -20.58
C LEU A 69 14.46 -15.97 -20.43
N LYS A 70 14.90 -16.98 -19.69
CA LYS A 70 16.32 -17.31 -19.56
C LYS A 70 16.67 -18.47 -20.47
N ARG A 71 17.70 -18.26 -21.31
CA ARG A 71 18.23 -19.31 -22.17
C ARG A 71 19.13 -20.24 -21.36
N ASP A 72 18.80 -21.52 -21.39
CA ASP A 72 19.58 -22.60 -20.79
C ASP A 72 20.82 -22.94 -21.64
N GLU A 73 21.77 -23.68 -21.06
CA GLU A 73 23.03 -24.12 -21.69
C GLU A 73 22.79 -24.94 -22.98
N ASN A 74 21.62 -25.58 -23.07
CA ASN A 74 21.16 -26.34 -24.25
C ASN A 74 20.44 -25.49 -25.31
N GLY A 75 20.37 -24.17 -25.13
CA GLY A 75 19.72 -23.24 -26.06
C GLY A 75 18.19 -23.14 -25.92
N SER A 76 17.58 -23.93 -25.04
CA SER A 76 16.14 -23.87 -24.73
C SER A 76 15.79 -22.64 -23.89
N LEU A 77 14.61 -22.05 -24.13
CA LEU A 77 14.13 -20.89 -23.37
C LEU A 77 13.24 -21.38 -22.22
N THR A 78 13.64 -21.07 -20.99
CA THR A 78 12.87 -21.38 -19.78
C THR A 78 12.29 -20.10 -19.18
N ILE A 79 11.04 -20.16 -18.71
CA ILE A 79 10.40 -19.05 -18.02
C ILE A 79 10.86 -19.08 -16.56
N THR A 80 11.56 -18.03 -16.13
CA THR A 80 11.99 -17.84 -14.75
C THR A 80 11.37 -16.59 -14.15
N ASN A 81 11.18 -16.57 -12.84
CA ASN A 81 10.68 -15.38 -12.15
C ASN A 81 11.81 -14.33 -12.06
N GLY A 82 11.66 -13.21 -12.76
CA GLY A 82 12.65 -12.12 -12.78
C GLY A 82 12.57 -11.17 -11.57
N ASP A 83 11.61 -11.38 -10.68
CA ASP A 83 11.39 -10.46 -9.55
C ASP A 83 12.42 -10.68 -8.45
N SER A 84 13.10 -9.61 -8.06
CA SER A 84 14.00 -9.65 -6.90
C SER A 84 13.17 -9.63 -5.61
N THR A 85 13.35 -10.65 -4.76
CA THR A 85 12.75 -10.71 -3.41
C THR A 85 12.99 -9.44 -2.61
N VAL A 86 14.16 -8.80 -2.79
CA VAL A 86 14.54 -7.55 -2.13
C VAL A 86 13.65 -6.39 -2.58
N LYS A 87 13.45 -6.21 -3.90
CA LYS A 87 12.58 -5.15 -4.44
C LYS A 87 11.14 -5.31 -3.97
N LYS A 88 10.64 -6.55 -3.95
CA LYS A 88 9.29 -6.87 -3.46
C LYS A 88 9.14 -6.57 -1.96
N GLY A 89 10.15 -6.89 -1.16
CA GLY A 89 10.17 -6.58 0.27
C GLY A 89 10.20 -5.08 0.55
N MET A 90 11.08 -4.34 -0.12
CA MET A 90 11.22 -2.89 0.05
C MET A 90 9.94 -2.12 -0.32
N GLY A 91 9.27 -2.53 -1.41
CA GLY A 91 8.01 -1.91 -1.86
C GLY A 91 6.84 -2.05 -0.89
N ILE A 92 6.95 -2.94 0.10
CA ILE A 92 5.94 -3.13 1.17
C ILE A 92 6.44 -2.52 2.47
N ALA A 93 7.69 -2.79 2.85
CA ALA A 93 8.25 -2.37 4.12
C ALA A 93 8.29 -0.84 4.27
N ILE A 94 8.64 -0.11 3.19
CA ILE A 94 8.76 1.35 3.24
C ILE A 94 7.38 2.02 3.43
N PRO A 95 6.35 1.75 2.61
CA PRO A 95 5.04 2.35 2.85
C PRO A 95 4.41 1.93 4.18
N ALA A 96 4.67 0.70 4.64
CA ALA A 96 4.16 0.21 5.92
C ALA A 96 4.75 0.98 7.11
N SER A 97 6.07 1.19 7.12
CA SER A 97 6.73 1.93 8.20
C SER A 97 6.33 3.40 8.21
N ILE A 98 6.21 4.04 7.04
CA ILE A 98 5.70 5.41 6.92
C ILE A 98 4.27 5.49 7.47
N THR A 99 3.39 4.58 7.05
CA THR A 99 2.00 4.53 7.54
C THR A 99 1.94 4.41 9.06
N PHE A 100 2.76 3.53 9.64
CA PHE A 100 2.82 3.33 11.07
C PHE A 100 3.29 4.57 11.82
N ILE A 101 4.35 5.24 11.32
CA ILE A 101 4.83 6.50 11.88
C ILE A 101 3.76 7.59 11.79
N SER A 102 3.09 7.72 10.64
CA SER A 102 1.99 8.68 10.46
C SER A 102 0.85 8.45 11.45
N ALA A 103 0.50 7.20 11.72
CA ALA A 103 -0.52 6.87 12.72
C ALA A 103 -0.10 7.30 14.14
N ILE A 104 1.16 7.08 14.51
CA ILE A 104 1.70 7.53 15.81
C ILE A 104 1.67 9.06 15.90
N VAL A 105 2.14 9.75 14.85
CA VAL A 105 2.16 11.22 14.82
C VAL A 105 0.75 11.77 14.95
N TRP A 106 -0.21 11.25 14.20
CA TRP A 106 -1.61 11.64 14.33
C TRP A 106 -2.16 11.41 15.75
N LEU A 107 -1.83 10.26 16.36
CA LEU A 107 -2.27 9.94 17.72
C LEU A 107 -1.64 10.86 18.77
N ALA A 108 -0.45 11.40 18.50
CA ALA A 108 0.22 12.37 19.35
C ALA A 108 -0.31 13.82 19.17
N THR A 109 -1.00 14.12 18.05
CA THR A 109 -1.61 15.44 17.79
C THR A 109 -3.11 15.50 18.12
N LEU A 110 -3.65 14.43 18.70
CA LEU A 110 -5.04 14.31 19.15
C LEU A 110 -5.32 15.09 20.45
#